data_AF-A0A7K5A0C1-F1
#
_entry.id   AF-A0A7K5A0C1-F1
#
_cell.length_a   1.000
_cell.length_b   1.000
_cell.length_c   1.000
_cell.angle_alpha   90.00
_cell.angle_beta   90.00
_cell.angle_gamma   90.00
#
_symmetry.space_group_name_H-M   'P 1'
#
loop_
_entity.id
_entity.type
_entity.pdbx_description
1 polymer ?
#
loop_
_entity_poly.entity_id
_entity_poly.type
_entity_poly.pdbx_seq_one_letter_code
_entity_poly.pdbx_strand_id
1 'polypeptide(L)'
;SVDCSFSRGICDWKQDADDDFDWNPADRDRGDGYYMAVPGFVGHKNDLGRLELLLPDLKPKSSYCLIFSYRLAGDRVGKLRVFLANQKPASVWEENKGKDEKWRTGKIEIFQGAETNNSVIFESERGKGKTGEIAVDNVILISGLCPED
;
A
#
# COMPACT_ATOMS: atom_id res chain seq x y z
N SER A 1 -12.75 -11.02 4.27
CA SER A 1 -12.79 -9.87 3.34
C SER A 1 -11.83 -8.83 3.87
N VAL A 2 -11.08 -8.16 3.01
CA VAL A 2 -10.19 -7.08 3.46
C VAL A 2 -11.01 -5.80 3.42
N ASP A 3 -11.16 -5.15 4.57
CA ASP A 3 -11.70 -3.81 4.71
C ASP A 3 -10.97 -3.15 5.88
N CYS A 4 -9.98 -2.31 5.55
CA CYS A 4 -9.12 -1.68 6.53
C CYS A 4 -8.93 -0.21 6.21
N SER A 5 -9.56 0.65 7.02
CA SER A 5 -9.42 2.11 6.96
C SER A 5 -8.30 2.66 7.83
N PHE A 6 -7.55 1.81 8.53
CA PHE A 6 -6.54 2.15 9.54
C PHE A 6 -6.97 3.06 10.70
N SER A 7 -8.20 3.58 10.68
CA SER A 7 -8.74 4.57 11.62
C SER A 7 -8.65 4.19 13.10
N ARG A 8 -8.57 2.90 13.41
CA ARG A 8 -8.51 2.34 14.77
C ARG A 8 -7.38 1.34 14.97
N GLY A 9 -6.40 1.29 14.05
CA GLY A 9 -5.27 0.35 14.11
C GLY A 9 -4.97 -0.31 12.77
N ILE A 10 -3.98 -1.21 12.76
CA ILE A 10 -3.37 -1.75 11.54
C ILE A 10 -4.15 -2.92 10.90
N CYS A 11 -5.28 -3.34 11.50
CA CYS A 11 -6.03 -4.53 11.09
C CYS A 11 -5.13 -5.78 11.09
N ASP A 12 -5.14 -6.56 10.00
CA ASP A 12 -4.27 -7.72 9.79
C ASP A 12 -2.98 -7.38 9.02
N TRP A 13 -2.75 -6.10 8.72
CA TRP A 13 -1.50 -5.69 8.07
C TRP A 13 -0.33 -5.80 9.05
N LYS A 14 0.80 -6.24 8.52
CA LYS A 14 2.04 -6.41 9.27
C LYS A 14 3.13 -5.58 8.62
N GLN A 15 3.75 -4.73 9.42
CA GLN A 15 4.97 -4.03 9.02
C GLN A 15 6.15 -5.02 9.00
N ASP A 16 6.94 -4.98 7.94
CA ASP A 16 8.22 -5.71 7.83
C ASP A 16 9.30 -4.96 8.62
N ALA A 17 9.79 -5.55 9.71
CA ALA A 17 10.79 -4.92 10.57
C ALA A 17 12.23 -5.24 10.16
N ASP A 18 12.41 -6.07 9.12
CA ASP A 18 13.72 -6.47 8.60
C ASP A 18 14.12 -5.66 7.36
N ASP A 19 13.31 -4.66 6.96
CA ASP A 19 13.59 -3.74 5.87
C ASP A 19 14.34 -2.47 6.34
N ASP A 20 14.43 -1.45 5.48
CA ASP A 20 15.24 -0.26 5.77
C ASP A 20 14.51 0.76 6.66
N PHE A 21 13.17 0.79 6.68
CA PHE A 21 12.38 1.68 7.53
C PHE A 21 10.89 1.30 7.63
N ASP A 22 10.28 1.76 8.73
CA ASP A 22 8.92 1.35 9.08
C ASP A 22 7.77 2.25 8.61
N TRP A 23 6.69 1.60 8.14
CA TRP A 23 5.37 2.22 8.06
C TRP A 23 4.76 2.40 9.45
N ASN A 24 4.23 3.59 9.72
CA ASN A 24 3.66 3.93 11.02
C ASN A 24 2.28 4.60 10.88
N PRO A 25 1.37 4.44 11.87
CA PRO A 25 0.13 5.20 11.90
C PRO A 25 0.40 6.70 12.00
N ALA A 26 -0.17 7.48 11.09
CA ALA A 26 -0.16 8.93 11.08
C ALA A 26 -1.58 9.46 11.32
N ASP A 27 -1.69 10.48 12.17
CA ASP A 27 -2.97 11.07 12.54
C ASP A 27 -3.52 11.95 11.40
N ARG A 28 -4.81 11.78 11.07
CA ARG A 28 -5.45 12.46 9.94
C ARG A 28 -5.72 13.94 10.22
N ASP A 29 -6.41 14.24 11.31
CA ASP A 29 -6.91 15.58 11.66
C ASP A 29 -7.16 15.71 13.17
N ARG A 30 -6.12 15.59 13.99
CA ARG A 30 -6.16 15.69 15.47
C ARG A 30 -7.09 14.66 16.12
N GLY A 31 -6.99 13.40 15.70
CA GLY A 31 -7.69 12.28 16.33
C GLY A 31 -8.97 11.83 15.64
N ASP A 32 -9.30 12.33 14.45
CA ASP A 32 -10.43 11.84 13.63
C ASP A 32 -10.10 10.54 12.85
N GLY A 33 -8.98 9.91 13.18
CA GLY A 33 -8.53 8.65 12.60
C GLY A 33 -7.07 8.68 12.19
N TYR A 34 -6.63 7.53 11.68
CA TYR A 34 -5.26 7.27 11.26
C TYR A 34 -5.22 6.72 9.84
N TYR A 35 -4.06 6.89 9.21
CA TYR A 35 -3.65 6.21 7.98
C TYR A 35 -2.23 5.66 8.17
N MET A 36 -1.77 4.77 7.29
CA MET A 36 -0.39 4.28 7.37
C MET A 36 0.52 5.14 6.51
N ALA A 37 1.66 5.57 7.04
CA ALA A 37 2.57 6.47 6.35
C ALA A 37 4.04 6.22 6.66
N VAL A 38 4.87 6.70 5.74
CA VAL A 38 6.31 6.81 5.88
C VAL A 38 6.71 8.28 5.67
N PRO A 39 7.17 8.99 6.71
CA PRO A 39 7.60 10.38 6.60
C PRO A 39 8.82 10.54 5.69
N GLY A 40 8.85 11.59 4.88
CA GLY A 40 9.86 11.88 3.86
C GLY A 40 11.29 12.08 4.38
N PHE A 41 11.46 12.29 5.69
CA PHE A 41 12.76 12.50 6.32
C PHE A 41 13.38 11.20 6.87
N VAL A 42 12.67 10.07 6.83
CA VAL A 42 13.14 8.77 7.29
C VAL A 42 13.79 8.00 6.13
N GLY A 43 14.91 7.35 6.40
CA GLY A 43 15.68 6.57 5.42
C GLY A 43 16.50 7.43 4.45
N HIS A 44 17.24 6.76 3.60
CA HIS A 44 18.05 7.29 2.52
C HIS A 44 17.47 6.94 1.16
N LYS A 45 17.98 7.58 0.11
CA LYS A 45 17.52 7.32 -1.26
C LYS A 45 17.68 5.84 -1.61
N ASN A 46 16.61 5.24 -2.13
CA ASN A 46 16.44 3.83 -2.48
C ASN A 46 16.18 2.87 -1.30
N ASP A 47 16.16 3.36 -0.06
CA ASP A 47 15.72 2.56 1.08
C ASP A 47 14.25 2.15 0.87
N LEU A 48 13.89 0.98 1.38
CA LEU A 48 12.60 0.33 1.20
C LEU A 48 11.89 0.13 2.54
N GLY A 49 10.58 0.36 2.53
CA GLY A 49 9.68 0.03 3.64
C GLY A 49 8.47 -0.75 3.13
N ARG A 50 8.10 -1.84 3.79
CA ARG A 50 7.10 -2.82 3.34
C ARG A 50 6.03 -3.07 4.39
N LEU A 51 4.79 -2.89 3.97
CA LEU A 51 3.60 -3.23 4.72
C LEU A 51 2.89 -4.40 4.01
N GLU A 52 2.79 -5.55 4.69
CA GLU A 52 2.31 -6.81 4.11
C GLU A 52 0.96 -7.23 4.69
N LEU A 53 0.09 -7.77 3.83
CA LEU A 53 -1.15 -8.42 4.22
C LEU A 53 -1.22 -9.82 3.59
N LEU A 54 -1.34 -10.84 4.42
CA LEU A 54 -1.62 -12.20 3.98
C LEU A 54 -3.09 -12.35 3.59
N LEU A 55 -3.35 -13.03 2.47
CA LEU A 55 -4.69 -13.31 1.96
C LEU A 55 -4.94 -14.82 1.88
N PRO A 56 -5.01 -15.53 3.03
CA PRO A 56 -5.12 -16.99 3.05
C PRO A 56 -6.46 -17.51 2.50
N ASP A 57 -7.52 -16.71 2.56
CA ASP A 57 -8.90 -17.13 2.27
C ASP A 57 -9.36 -16.84 0.83
N LEU A 58 -8.44 -16.59 -0.10
CA LEU A 58 -8.82 -16.38 -1.51
C LEU A 58 -9.23 -17.69 -2.17
N LYS A 59 -10.36 -17.65 -2.88
CA LYS A 59 -10.89 -18.79 -3.62
C LYS A 59 -10.04 -19.02 -4.87
N PRO A 60 -9.62 -20.27 -5.14
CA PRO A 60 -8.94 -20.62 -6.39
C PRO A 60 -9.76 -20.21 -7.61
N LYS A 61 -9.08 -19.92 -8.74
CA LYS A 61 -9.72 -19.63 -10.03
C LYS A 61 -10.78 -18.52 -9.97
N SER A 62 -10.60 -17.54 -9.09
CA SER A 62 -11.50 -16.40 -8.89
C SER A 62 -10.77 -15.09 -9.16
N SER A 63 -11.51 -14.02 -9.42
CA SER A 63 -10.96 -12.67 -9.52
C SER A 63 -11.32 -11.82 -8.30
N TYR A 64 -10.44 -10.89 -7.98
CA TYR A 64 -10.61 -9.91 -6.92
C TYR A 64 -10.14 -8.54 -7.39
N CYS A 65 -10.68 -7.49 -6.81
CA CYS A 65 -10.18 -6.13 -6.98
C CYS A 65 -9.70 -5.59 -5.65
N LEU A 66 -8.41 -5.25 -5.59
CA LEU A 66 -7.84 -4.47 -4.50
C LEU A 66 -8.01 -2.99 -4.82
N ILE A 67 -8.67 -2.27 -3.93
CA ILE A 67 -8.88 -0.82 -4.03
C ILE A 67 -8.27 -0.20 -2.78
N PHE A 68 -7.51 0.87 -2.95
CA PHE A 68 -6.87 1.56 -1.83
C PHE A 68 -6.72 3.05 -2.13
N SER A 69 -6.73 3.86 -1.08
CA SER A 69 -6.34 5.26 -1.15
C SER A 69 -4.83 5.38 -0.96
N TYR A 70 -4.18 6.25 -1.72
CA TYR A 70 -2.77 6.56 -1.57
C TYR A 70 -2.50 8.06 -1.71
N ARG A 71 -1.40 8.51 -1.12
CA ARG A 71 -0.93 9.89 -1.21
C ARG A 71 0.60 9.90 -1.28
N LEU A 72 1.12 10.57 -2.30
CA LEU A 72 2.55 10.89 -2.42
C LEU A 72 2.67 12.39 -2.24
N ALA A 73 3.06 12.83 -1.05
CA ALA A 73 3.22 14.24 -0.72
C ALA A 73 4.70 14.62 -0.63
N GLY A 74 5.08 15.78 -1.16
CA GLY A 74 6.45 16.29 -1.15
C GLY A 74 7.23 16.09 -2.46
N ASP A 75 8.13 17.03 -2.76
CA ASP A 75 8.97 16.98 -3.96
C ASP A 75 9.93 15.78 -3.91
N ARG A 76 9.85 14.93 -4.94
CA ARG A 76 10.70 13.73 -5.09
C ARG A 76 10.68 12.82 -3.86
N VAL A 77 9.53 12.69 -3.18
CA VAL A 77 9.36 11.90 -1.95
C VAL A 77 9.71 10.41 -2.12
N GLY A 78 9.49 9.87 -3.32
CA GLY A 78 9.76 8.47 -3.64
C GLY A 78 8.70 7.86 -4.54
N LYS A 79 8.52 6.55 -4.40
CA LYS A 79 7.54 5.75 -5.13
C LYS A 79 6.76 4.85 -4.20
N LEU A 80 5.53 4.54 -4.57
CA LEU A 80 4.74 3.47 -3.97
C LEU A 80 4.55 2.36 -5.00
N ARG A 81 4.81 1.12 -4.61
CA ARG A 81 4.59 -0.09 -5.40
C ARG A 81 3.66 -1.05 -4.67
N VAL A 82 2.96 -1.85 -5.46
CA VAL A 82 2.23 -3.01 -4.96
C VAL A 82 2.79 -4.27 -5.57
N PHE A 83 3.09 -5.25 -4.74
CA PHE A 83 3.48 -6.59 -5.14
C PHE A 83 2.44 -7.61 -4.69
N LEU A 84 2.30 -8.66 -5.49
CA LEU A 84 1.62 -9.89 -5.10
C LEU A 84 2.68 -10.98 -4.93
N ALA A 85 2.70 -11.70 -3.81
CA ALA A 85 3.76 -12.69 -3.51
C ALA A 85 3.99 -13.71 -4.63
N ASN A 86 2.93 -14.10 -5.34
CA ASN A 86 2.98 -15.08 -6.44
C ASN A 86 3.48 -14.52 -7.77
N GLN A 87 3.77 -13.21 -7.84
CA GLN A 87 4.16 -12.50 -9.07
C GLN A 87 5.51 -11.79 -8.94
N LYS A 88 6.42 -12.32 -8.12
CA LYS A 88 7.81 -11.82 -8.07
C LYS A 88 8.53 -12.09 -9.39
N PRO A 89 9.36 -11.16 -9.91
CA PRO A 89 9.88 -9.95 -9.24
C PRO A 89 9.19 -8.63 -9.64
N ALA A 90 8.14 -8.64 -10.47
CA ALA A 90 7.56 -7.40 -11.01
C ALA A 90 6.44 -6.85 -10.10
N SER A 91 6.41 -5.53 -9.89
CA SER A 91 5.28 -4.86 -9.25
C SER A 91 4.05 -4.90 -10.17
N VAL A 92 2.89 -5.19 -9.61
CA VAL A 92 1.61 -5.15 -10.34
C VAL A 92 1.07 -3.73 -10.47
N TRP A 93 1.61 -2.79 -9.69
CA TRP A 93 1.24 -1.39 -9.68
C TRP A 93 2.42 -0.54 -9.17
N GLU A 94 2.67 0.62 -9.77
CA GLU A 94 3.67 1.60 -9.33
C GLU A 94 3.14 3.02 -9.58
N GLU A 95 3.34 3.93 -8.63
CA GLU A 95 3.15 5.37 -8.82
C GLU A 95 4.29 6.16 -8.16
N ASN A 96 4.68 7.26 -8.80
CA ASN A 96 5.76 8.14 -8.34
C ASN A 96 5.46 9.64 -8.53
N LYS A 97 4.26 9.97 -9.03
CA LYS A 97 3.81 11.35 -9.23
C LYS A 97 3.09 11.87 -7.99
N GLY A 98 3.77 12.73 -7.22
CA GLY A 98 3.27 13.32 -5.97
C GLY A 98 3.19 14.84 -5.93
N LYS A 99 2.97 15.51 -7.07
CA LYS A 99 3.10 16.99 -7.14
C LYS A 99 1.95 17.78 -6.51
N ASP A 100 0.76 17.19 -6.36
CA ASP A 100 -0.42 17.90 -5.87
C ASP A 100 -0.83 17.55 -4.43
N GLU A 101 -0.08 16.66 -3.77
CA GLU A 101 -0.29 16.25 -2.37
C GLU A 101 -1.72 15.75 -2.08
N LYS A 102 -2.46 15.30 -3.10
CA LYS A 102 -3.83 14.82 -2.96
C LYS A 102 -3.88 13.31 -2.73
N TRP A 103 -4.92 12.89 -2.00
CA TRP A 103 -5.34 11.50 -1.98
C TRP A 103 -5.87 11.08 -3.35
N ARG A 104 -5.51 9.86 -3.75
CA ARG A 104 -5.90 9.23 -5.02
C ARG A 104 -6.27 7.77 -4.77
N THR A 105 -6.99 7.17 -5.70
CA THR A 105 -7.42 5.78 -5.60
C THR A 105 -6.60 4.90 -6.54
N GLY A 106 -5.99 3.86 -5.99
CA GLY A 106 -5.41 2.76 -6.75
C GLY A 106 -6.41 1.60 -6.86
N LYS A 107 -6.44 0.95 -8.03
CA LYS A 107 -7.24 -0.24 -8.31
C LYS A 107 -6.36 -1.29 -8.98
N ILE A 108 -6.39 -2.52 -8.48
CA ILE A 108 -5.59 -3.63 -9.00
C ILE A 108 -6.47 -4.87 -9.13
N GLU A 109 -6.55 -5.42 -10.33
CA GLU A 109 -7.19 -6.70 -10.58
C GLU A 109 -6.23 -7.84 -10.20
N ILE A 110 -6.73 -8.75 -9.37
CA ILE A 110 -6.00 -9.93 -8.88
C ILE A 110 -6.70 -11.16 -9.44
N PHE A 111 -6.00 -11.90 -10.29
CA PHE A 111 -6.49 -13.16 -10.85
C PHE A 111 -5.88 -14.35 -10.09
N GLN A 112 -6.72 -15.09 -9.37
CA GLN A 112 -6.27 -16.24 -8.60
C GLN A 112 -6.00 -17.43 -9.51
N GLY A 113 -4.77 -17.94 -9.45
CA GLY A 113 -4.40 -19.21 -10.06
C GLY A 113 -4.91 -20.43 -9.30
N ALA A 114 -4.22 -21.56 -9.45
CA ALA A 114 -4.48 -22.78 -8.68
C ALA A 114 -3.90 -22.69 -7.25
N GLU A 115 -2.83 -21.92 -7.06
CA GLU A 115 -2.24 -21.65 -5.75
C GLU A 115 -3.04 -20.58 -5.01
N THR A 116 -3.14 -20.68 -3.68
CA THR A 116 -3.96 -19.81 -2.82
C THR A 116 -3.14 -18.89 -1.92
N ASN A 117 -1.81 -19.07 -1.85
CA ASN A 117 -0.97 -18.28 -0.98
C ASN A 117 -0.68 -16.93 -1.62
N ASN A 118 -1.58 -15.97 -1.47
CA ASN A 118 -1.30 -14.60 -1.86
C ASN A 118 -0.97 -13.76 -0.64
N SER A 119 -0.03 -12.85 -0.80
CA SER A 119 0.05 -11.64 0.02
C SER A 119 0.06 -10.42 -0.87
N VAL A 120 -0.44 -9.32 -0.33
CA VAL A 120 -0.31 -7.98 -0.90
C VAL A 120 0.77 -7.26 -0.12
N ILE A 121 1.72 -6.65 -0.80
CA ILE A 121 2.78 -5.88 -0.18
C ILE A 121 2.72 -4.46 -0.75
N PHE A 122 2.49 -3.48 0.11
CA PHE A 122 2.78 -2.08 -0.19
C PHE A 122 4.25 -1.82 0.10
N GLU A 123 5.02 -1.52 -0.93
CA GLU A 123 6.44 -1.15 -0.81
C GLU A 123 6.60 0.32 -1.14
N SER A 124 7.15 1.09 -0.22
CA SER A 124 7.61 2.44 -0.48
C SER A 124 9.11 2.43 -0.77
N GLU A 125 9.53 3.05 -1.87
CA GLU A 125 10.94 3.32 -2.18
C GLU A 125 11.22 4.81 -1.97
N ARG A 126 12.22 5.14 -1.16
CA ARG A 126 12.58 6.52 -0.86
C ARG A 126 13.22 7.22 -2.06
N GLY A 127 12.72 8.42 -2.35
CA GLY A 127 13.27 9.30 -3.37
C GLY A 127 14.42 10.18 -2.88
N LYS A 128 14.64 11.31 -3.57
CA LYS A 128 15.69 12.30 -3.20
C LYS A 128 15.17 13.41 -2.28
N GLY A 129 13.85 13.53 -2.14
CA GLY A 129 13.20 14.49 -1.26
C GLY A 129 13.42 14.15 0.22
N LYS A 130 13.30 15.15 1.09
CA LYS A 130 13.43 15.00 2.56
C LYS A 130 12.20 15.48 3.33
N THR A 131 11.12 15.77 2.62
CA THR A 131 9.90 16.40 3.14
C THR A 131 8.68 15.69 2.57
N GLY A 132 7.53 15.83 3.24
CA GLY A 132 6.30 15.15 2.85
C GLY A 132 6.24 13.72 3.37
N GLU A 133 5.49 12.86 2.70
CA GLU A 133 5.24 11.48 3.12
C GLU A 133 4.72 10.61 1.96
N ILE A 134 4.86 9.30 2.12
CA ILE A 134 4.14 8.30 1.32
C ILE A 134 3.11 7.67 2.24
N ALA A 135 1.85 7.65 1.84
CA ALA A 135 0.75 7.18 2.68
C ALA A 135 -0.22 6.28 1.93
N VAL A 136 -0.82 5.33 2.67
CA VAL A 136 -1.88 4.44 2.22
C VAL A 136 -3.04 4.42 3.22
N ASP A 137 -4.26 4.32 2.71
CA ASP A 137 -5.49 4.36 3.50
C ASP A 137 -6.63 3.59 2.81
N ASN A 138 -7.72 3.31 3.53
CA ASN A 138 -8.97 2.72 3.01
C ASN A 138 -8.76 1.56 2.03
N VAL A 139 -8.09 0.51 2.50
CA VAL A 139 -7.78 -0.66 1.68
C VAL A 139 -8.92 -1.66 1.76
N ILE A 140 -9.52 -1.96 0.61
CA ILE A 140 -10.61 -2.90 0.47
C ILE A 140 -10.29 -3.95 -0.61
N LEU A 141 -10.70 -5.18 -0.36
CA LEU A 141 -10.63 -6.27 -1.33
C LEU A 141 -12.03 -6.80 -1.58
N ILE A 142 -12.52 -6.60 -2.80
CA ILE A 142 -13.83 -7.08 -3.24
C ILE A 142 -13.67 -8.23 -4.22
N SER A 143 -14.67 -9.12 -4.29
CA SER A 143 -14.72 -10.19 -5.28
C SER A 143 -15.15 -9.65 -6.65
N GLY A 144 -14.55 -10.16 -7.71
CA GLY A 144 -14.80 -9.75 -9.09
C GLY A 144 -13.76 -8.78 -9.63
N LEU A 145 -14.07 -8.19 -10.78
CA LEU A 145 -13.23 -7.17 -11.44
C LEU A 145 -13.37 -5.82 -10.75
N CYS A 146 -12.44 -4.91 -11.04
CA CYS A 146 -12.51 -3.56 -10.50
C CYS A 146 -13.70 -2.78 -11.10
N PRO A 147 -14.46 -2.02 -10.30
CA PRO A 147 -15.53 -1.18 -10.82
C PRO A 147 -14.97 -0.14 -11.78
N GLU A 148 -15.70 0.14 -12.86
CA GLU A 148 -15.46 1.31 -13.70
C GLU A 148 -15.65 2.61 -12.88
N ASP A 149 -14.95 3.67 -13.26
CA ASP A 149 -15.01 4.98 -12.59
C ASP A 149 -16.30 5.76 -12.91
#